data_AF-A0A4Q3SR31-F1
#
_entry.id   AF-A0A4Q3SR31-F1
#
_cell.length_a   1.000
_cell.length_b   1.000
_cell.length_c   1.000
_cell.angle_alpha   90.00
_cell.angle_beta   90.00
_cell.angle_gamma   90.00
#
_symmetry.space_group_name_H-M   'P 1'
#
loop_
_entity.id
_entity.type
_entity.pdbx_description
1 polymer ?
#
loop_
_entity_poly.entity_id
_entity_poly.type
_entity_poly.pdbx_seq_one_letter_code
_entity_poly.pdbx_strand_id
1 'polypeptide(L)'
;MSDEPKRRPILSLKNPPKVVLPEGPKKKPARPPAPPAPPPVQHDWKCKPCGAGFSIEASLADDVVIRCPSCNAKLGTVADFRADPPPTKLRARPTKRA
;
A
#
# COMPACT_ATOMS: atom_id res chain seq x y z
N MET A 1 22.99 -23.82 3.90
CA MET A 1 23.49 -22.87 2.88
C MET A 1 22.82 -21.53 3.13
N SER A 2 23.39 -20.69 4.00
CA SER A 2 22.86 -19.34 4.24
C SER A 2 23.56 -18.39 3.28
N ASP A 3 22.89 -18.08 2.19
CA ASP A 3 23.35 -17.12 1.18
C ASP A 3 23.03 -15.71 1.68
N GLU A 4 23.88 -15.16 2.54
CA GLU A 4 23.79 -13.75 2.94
C GLU A 4 24.46 -12.88 1.85
N PRO A 5 23.73 -11.98 1.18
CA PRO A 5 24.27 -11.24 0.05
C PRO A 5 25.46 -10.37 0.49
N LYS A 6 26.61 -10.58 -0.15
CA LYS A 6 27.86 -9.89 0.17
C LYS A 6 27.70 -8.39 -0.03
N ARG A 7 27.75 -7.63 1.09
CA ARG A 7 27.61 -6.17 1.07
C ARG A 7 28.71 -5.56 0.21
N ARG A 8 28.29 -4.74 -0.75
CA ARG A 8 29.20 -3.98 -1.62
C ARG A 8 29.92 -2.91 -0.80
N PRO A 9 31.18 -2.59 -1.10
CA PRO A 9 31.89 -1.52 -0.42
C PRO A 9 31.16 -0.19 -0.65
N ILE A 10 30.81 0.48 0.44
CA ILE A 10 30.17 1.80 0.43
C ILE A 10 31.27 2.84 0.17
N LEU A 11 31.01 3.78 -0.75
CA LEU A 11 31.90 4.93 -0.93
C LEU A 11 31.99 5.72 0.38
N SER A 12 33.13 5.66 1.07
CA SER A 12 33.39 6.48 2.24
C SER A 12 33.53 7.94 1.82
N LEU A 13 32.66 8.80 2.36
CA LEU A 13 32.80 10.25 2.21
C LEU A 13 34.13 10.69 2.86
N LYS A 14 34.98 11.38 2.11
CA LYS A 14 36.29 11.90 2.58
C LYS A 14 36.16 12.94 3.70
N ASN A 15 34.95 13.46 3.94
CA ASN A 15 34.65 14.41 5.01
C ASN A 15 33.22 14.15 5.55
N PRO A 16 33.04 13.17 6.46
CA PRO A 16 31.72 12.85 7.00
C PRO A 16 31.24 14.00 7.90
N PRO A 17 29.94 14.37 7.86
CA PRO A 17 29.39 15.28 8.85
C PRO A 17 29.58 14.66 10.25
N LYS A 18 30.09 15.45 11.19
CA LYS A 18 30.26 15.02 12.59
C LYS A 18 28.89 14.67 13.15
N VAL A 19 28.56 13.39 13.18
CA VAL A 19 27.41 12.89 13.93
C VAL A 19 27.80 13.02 15.40
N VAL A 20 27.33 14.09 16.03
CA VAL A 20 27.42 14.25 17.48
C VAL A 20 26.44 13.22 18.06
N LEU A 21 26.92 12.03 18.38
CA LEU A 21 26.18 11.14 19.27
C LEU A 21 26.23 11.79 20.67
N PRO A 22 25.08 12.15 21.27
CA PRO A 22 25.09 12.66 22.62
C PRO A 22 25.40 11.51 23.59
N GLU A 23 26.64 11.45 24.07
CA GLU A 23 27.00 10.67 25.26
C GLU A 23 26.49 11.40 26.51
N GLY A 24 25.50 10.80 27.16
CA GLY A 24 25.04 11.23 28.47
C GLY A 24 24.02 10.25 29.05
N PRO A 25 24.22 9.73 30.27
CA PRO A 25 23.25 8.87 30.94
C PRO A 25 22.13 9.76 31.47
N LYS A 26 21.00 9.83 30.74
CA LYS A 26 19.84 10.60 31.19
C LYS A 26 18.60 9.71 31.16
N LYS A 27 18.08 9.49 32.38
CA LYS A 27 16.78 8.89 32.73
C LYS A 27 15.78 9.11 31.60
N LYS A 28 15.25 8.02 31.02
CA LYS A 28 14.20 8.08 29.99
C LYS A 28 13.08 8.99 30.50
N PRO A 29 12.83 10.18 29.91
CA PRO A 29 11.50 10.77 30.03
C PRO A 29 10.56 9.80 29.32
N ALA A 30 9.44 9.46 29.96
CA ALA A 30 8.43 8.62 29.37
C ALA A 30 8.08 9.16 27.97
N ARG A 31 8.36 8.35 26.94
CA ARG A 31 7.96 8.67 25.57
C ARG A 31 6.43 8.76 25.59
N PRO A 32 5.80 9.88 25.19
CA PRO A 32 4.36 9.88 24.97
C PRO A 32 4.04 8.72 24.00
N PRO A 33 2.93 7.99 24.21
CA PRO A 33 2.58 6.84 23.38
C PRO A 33 2.58 7.28 21.91
N ALA A 34 3.21 6.48 21.05
CA ALA A 34 3.18 6.75 19.62
C ALA A 34 1.71 6.80 19.18
N PRO A 35 1.32 7.75 18.29
CA PRO A 35 -0.02 7.73 17.73
C PRO A 35 -0.27 6.35 17.10
N PRO A 36 -1.49 5.80 17.24
CA PRO A 36 -1.82 4.50 16.67
C PRO A 36 -1.49 4.51 15.17
N ALA A 37 -0.83 3.45 14.70
CA ALA A 37 -0.52 3.31 13.29
C ALA A 37 -1.82 3.43 12.47
N PRO A 38 -1.83 4.19 11.36
CA PRO A 38 -3.02 4.29 10.53
C PRO A 38 -3.40 2.87 10.07
N PRO A 39 -4.71 2.55 10.04
CA PRO A 39 -5.17 1.23 9.64
C PRO A 39 -4.62 0.89 8.25
N PRO A 40 -4.21 -0.37 7.99
CA PRO A 40 -3.78 -0.77 6.67
C PRO A 40 -4.90 -0.49 5.68
N VAL A 41 -4.59 0.21 4.59
CA VAL A 41 -5.56 0.52 3.53
C VAL A 41 -6.01 -0.80 2.92
N GLN A 42 -7.20 -1.27 3.31
CA GLN A 42 -7.77 -2.49 2.79
C GLN A 42 -8.35 -2.18 1.40
N HIS A 43 -7.85 -2.88 0.39
CA HIS A 43 -8.36 -2.80 -0.97
C HIS A 43 -9.29 -3.98 -1.22
N ASP A 44 -10.54 -3.71 -1.60
CA ASP A 44 -11.56 -4.74 -1.86
C ASP A 44 -11.36 -5.44 -3.22
N TRP A 45 -10.76 -4.72 -4.17
CA TRP A 45 -10.59 -5.15 -5.55
C TRP A 45 -9.16 -5.01 -6.04
N LYS A 46 -8.77 -5.92 -6.93
CA LYS A 46 -7.50 -5.89 -7.67
C LYS A 46 -7.77 -5.74 -9.15
N CYS A 47 -7.12 -4.76 -9.75
CA CYS A 47 -7.14 -4.55 -11.19
C CYS A 47 -6.52 -5.75 -11.91
N LYS A 48 -7.23 -6.37 -12.86
CA LYS A 48 -6.71 -7.51 -13.64
C LYS A 48 -5.53 -7.14 -14.57
N PRO A 49 -5.52 -5.99 -15.28
CA PRO A 49 -4.41 -5.65 -16.16
C PRO A 49 -3.11 -5.23 -15.48
N CYS A 50 -3.15 -4.56 -14.31
CA CYS A 50 -1.92 -4.08 -13.64
C CYS A 50 -1.69 -4.63 -12.23
N GLY A 51 -2.64 -5.37 -11.66
CA GLY A 51 -2.53 -5.96 -10.33
C GLY A 51 -2.70 -4.98 -9.16
N ALA A 52 -2.88 -3.68 -9.41
CA ALA A 52 -3.06 -2.68 -8.35
C ALA A 52 -4.34 -2.91 -7.55
N GLY A 53 -4.24 -2.76 -6.22
CA GLY A 53 -5.38 -2.75 -5.32
C GLY A 53 -6.13 -1.43 -5.36
N PHE A 54 -7.45 -1.47 -5.34
CA PHE A 54 -8.32 -0.30 -5.21
C PHE A 54 -9.59 -0.67 -4.42
N SER A 55 -10.25 0.36 -3.90
CA SER A 55 -11.53 0.24 -3.19
C SER A 55 -12.56 1.08 -3.93
N ILE A 56 -13.83 0.69 -3.85
CA ILE A 56 -14.93 1.38 -4.52
C ILE A 56 -15.71 2.10 -3.44
N GLU A 57 -15.83 3.42 -3.58
CA GLU A 57 -16.57 4.22 -2.62
C GLU A 57 -18.07 3.89 -2.68
N ALA A 58 -18.68 3.66 -1.52
CA ALA A 58 -20.08 3.24 -1.42
C ALA A 58 -21.06 4.32 -1.91
N SER A 59 -20.63 5.58 -1.97
CA SER A 59 -21.47 6.72 -2.37
C SER A 59 -21.59 6.90 -3.89
N LEU A 60 -20.89 6.12 -4.72
CA LEU A 60 -21.02 6.25 -6.19
C LEU A 60 -22.34 5.67 -6.70
N ALA A 61 -22.87 6.30 -7.75
CA ALA A 61 -24.01 5.80 -8.51
C ALA A 61 -23.61 4.58 -9.37
N ASP A 62 -24.57 3.69 -9.60
CA ASP A 62 -24.35 2.38 -10.24
C ASP A 62 -23.87 2.47 -11.70
N ASP A 63 -24.24 3.54 -12.41
CA ASP A 63 -23.88 3.78 -13.82
C ASP A 63 -22.46 4.30 -14.02
N VAL A 64 -21.75 4.66 -12.95
CA VAL A 64 -20.42 5.25 -13.05
C VAL A 64 -19.41 4.21 -13.48
N VAL A 65 -18.65 4.53 -14.52
CA VAL A 65 -17.54 3.68 -14.99
C VAL A 65 -16.34 3.84 -14.08
N ILE A 66 -15.91 2.73 -13.47
CA ILE A 66 -14.71 2.68 -12.65
C ILE A 66 -13.48 2.45 -13.53
N ARG A 67 -12.49 3.31 -13.35
CA ARG A 67 -11.17 3.19 -13.95
C ARG A 67 -10.14 2.84 -12.89
N CYS A 68 -9.15 2.05 -13.26
CA CYS A 68 -8.04 1.74 -12.36
C CYS A 68 -7.24 3.02 -12.06
N PRO A 69 -6.98 3.38 -10.79
CA PRO A 69 -6.18 4.56 -10.45
C PRO A 69 -4.71 4.45 -10.88
N SER A 70 -4.19 3.24 -11.07
CA SER A 70 -2.77 3.01 -11.43
C SER A 70 -2.51 2.92 -12.93
N CYS A 71 -3.41 2.29 -13.70
CA CYS A 71 -3.21 2.09 -15.15
C CYS A 71 -4.29 2.74 -16.03
N ASN A 72 -5.26 3.42 -15.41
CA ASN A 72 -6.39 4.08 -16.08
C ASN A 72 -7.26 3.17 -16.99
N ALA A 73 -7.09 1.85 -16.89
CA ALA A 73 -7.89 0.88 -17.63
C ALA A 73 -9.34 0.92 -17.15
N LYS A 74 -10.28 0.79 -18.09
CA LYS A 74 -11.72 0.64 -17.79
C LYS A 74 -11.97 -0.74 -17.18
N LEU A 75 -12.46 -0.78 -15.94
CA LEU A 75 -12.65 -2.04 -15.19
C LEU A 75 -14.07 -2.57 -15.26
N GLY A 76 -15.07 -1.68 -15.19
CA GLY A 76 -16.51 -2.01 -15.16
C GLY A 76 -17.33 -0.81 -14.69
N THR A 77 -18.64 -0.97 -14.52
CA THR A 77 -19.49 0.01 -13.81
C THR A 77 -19.60 -0.34 -12.34
N VAL A 78 -19.96 0.62 -11.48
CA VAL A 78 -20.20 0.37 -10.05
C VAL A 78 -21.23 -0.75 -9.83
N ALA A 79 -22.27 -0.81 -10.68
CA ALA A 79 -23.25 -1.90 -10.67
C ALA A 79 -22.61 -3.29 -10.82
N ASP A 80 -21.65 -3.42 -11.76
CA ASP A 80 -20.94 -4.69 -12.01
C ASP A 80 -20.19 -5.14 -10.75
N PHE A 81 -19.61 -4.20 -9.99
CA PHE A 81 -18.87 -4.50 -8.77
C PHE A 81 -19.76 -4.80 -7.56
N ARG A 82 -21.02 -4.35 -7.58
CA ARG A 82 -22.02 -4.65 -6.54
C ARG A 82 -22.80 -5.93 -6.83
N ALA A 83 -22.80 -6.40 -8.07
CA ALA A 83 -23.47 -7.65 -8.46
C ALA A 83 -22.80 -8.88 -7.80
N ASP A 84 -23.60 -9.74 -7.18
CA ASP A 84 -23.18 -11.04 -6.64
C ASP A 84 -24.04 -12.14 -7.30
N PRO A 85 -23.50 -12.97 -8.22
CA PRO A 85 -22.08 -13.09 -8.57
C PRO A 85 -21.57 -11.99 -9.53
N PRO A 86 -20.29 -11.60 -9.45
CA PRO A 86 -19.71 -10.57 -10.32
C PRO A 86 -19.69 -11.04 -11.79
N PRO A 87 -20.08 -10.19 -12.75
CA PRO A 87 -20.16 -10.54 -14.15
C PRO A 87 -18.78 -10.82 -14.75
N THR A 88 -18.69 -11.77 -15.68
CA THR A 88 -17.44 -12.17 -16.36
C THR A 88 -16.75 -11.05 -17.14
N LYS A 89 -17.48 -9.97 -17.46
CA LYS A 89 -16.96 -8.78 -18.16
C LYS A 89 -16.10 -7.88 -17.27
N LEU A 90 -16.17 -8.07 -15.95
CA LEU A 90 -15.51 -7.24 -14.95
C LEU A 90 -14.00 -7.51 -14.97
N ARG A 91 -13.20 -6.49 -15.29
CA ARG A 91 -11.73 -6.59 -15.39
C ARG A 91 -11.03 -6.37 -14.05
N ALA A 92 -11.63 -6.84 -12.97
CA ALA A 92 -11.06 -6.82 -11.63
C ALA A 92 -11.35 -8.13 -10.90
N ARG A 93 -10.54 -8.43 -9.89
CA ARG A 93 -10.65 -9.61 -9.05
C ARG A 93 -10.88 -9.18 -7.59
N PRO A 94 -11.81 -9.79 -6.85
CA PRO A 94 -11.91 -9.54 -5.41
C PRO A 94 -10.62 -9.98 -4.70
N THR A 95 -10.12 -9.17 -3.76
CA THR A 95 -8.81 -9.41 -3.11
C THR A 95 -8.87 -10.43 -1.98
N LYS A 96 -10.00 -10.56 -1.31
CA LYS A 96 -10.50 -11.68 -0.47
C LYS A 96 -11.59 -11.14 0.45
N ARG A 97 -12.64 -11.93 0.69
CA ARG A 97 -13.20 -12.01 2.03
C ARG A 97 -12.46 -13.13 2.76
N ALA A 98 -11.90 -12.81 3.92
CA ALA A 98 -11.75 -13.79 5.01
C ALA A 98 -13.12 -13.96 5.67
#